data_AF-A0A5E7PYV2-F1
#
_entry.id   AF-A0A5E7PYV2-F1
#
_cell.length_a   1.000
_cell.length_b   1.000
_cell.length_c   1.000
_cell.angle_alpha   90.00
_cell.angle_beta   90.00
_cell.angle_gamma   90.00
#
_symmetry.space_group_name_H-M   'P 1'
#
loop_
_entity.id
_entity.type
_entity.pdbx_description
1 polymer ?
#
loop_
_entity_poly.entity_id
_entity_poly.type
_entity_poly.pdbx_seq_one_letter_code
_entity_poly.pdbx_strand_id
1 'polypeptide(L)'
;MGNLVGYAHLINAMGLKAIGVKKPALVQPVTRIERIKGALAVPHAVAPEAGDFLAHIIFALKHEGVNLSILAQALPRIEGQLLVEAITQSPSSGYLRKVCFLWEVYSGALLDYTDKPRGPGVLLFDPERYITGPSVRNNRWRVDFNGLGTLQYCATVERTPEVQALLEYDILGRSKEFIRFHRTPTE
;
A
#
# COMPACT_ATOMS: atom_id res chain seq x y z
N MET A 1 -10.73 -18.26 -17.60
CA MET A 1 -10.58 -17.34 -16.45
C MET A 1 -9.21 -16.69 -16.58
N GLY A 2 -9.12 -15.36 -16.61
CA GLY A 2 -7.82 -14.70 -16.73
C GLY A 2 -6.96 -14.98 -15.50
N ASN A 3 -5.66 -15.22 -15.70
CA ASN A 3 -4.72 -15.41 -14.58
C ASN A 3 -4.69 -14.12 -13.76
N LEU A 4 -5.14 -14.21 -12.51
CA LEU A 4 -5.14 -13.09 -11.58
C LEU A 4 -3.71 -12.76 -11.18
N VAL A 5 -3.45 -11.47 -10.96
CA VAL A 5 -2.15 -10.96 -10.52
C VAL A 5 -2.34 -10.11 -9.27
N GLY A 6 -1.24 -9.94 -8.53
CA GLY A 6 -1.18 -9.09 -7.34
C GLY A 6 -2.24 -9.42 -6.29
N TYR A 7 -2.96 -8.41 -5.80
CA TYR A 7 -3.85 -8.57 -4.65
C TYR A 7 -5.00 -9.54 -4.89
N ALA A 8 -5.60 -9.53 -6.07
CA ALA A 8 -6.72 -10.43 -6.38
C ALA A 8 -6.28 -11.90 -6.37
N HIS A 9 -5.06 -12.17 -6.84
CA HIS A 9 -4.45 -13.49 -6.74
C HIS A 9 -4.20 -13.88 -5.29
N LEU A 10 -3.58 -12.99 -4.49
CA LEU A 10 -3.28 -13.25 -3.08
C LEU A 10 -4.54 -13.57 -2.27
N ILE A 11 -5.64 -12.83 -2.49
CA ILE A 11 -6.93 -13.10 -1.84
C ILE A 11 -7.39 -14.52 -2.12
N ASN A 12 -7.38 -14.94 -3.39
CA ASN A 12 -7.90 -16.24 -3.79
C ASN A 12 -6.97 -17.38 -3.38
N ALA A 13 -5.69 -17.29 -3.73
CA ALA A 13 -4.72 -18.35 -3.52
C ALA A 13 -4.41 -18.59 -2.04
N MET A 14 -4.48 -17.55 -1.20
CA MET A 14 -4.25 -17.66 0.24
C MET A 14 -5.56 -17.72 1.05
N GLY A 15 -6.73 -17.61 0.43
CA GLY A 15 -8.01 -17.60 1.13
C GLY A 15 -8.13 -16.46 2.16
N LEU A 16 -7.74 -15.24 1.77
CA LEU A 16 -7.78 -14.08 2.65
C LEU A 16 -9.23 -13.58 2.83
N LYS A 17 -9.57 -13.05 4.00
CA LYS A 17 -10.91 -12.52 4.31
C LYS A 17 -11.04 -11.02 4.01
N ALA A 18 -10.19 -10.50 3.13
CA ALA A 18 -10.19 -9.08 2.76
C ALA A 18 -11.30 -8.76 1.75
N ILE A 19 -11.74 -7.51 1.73
CA ILE A 19 -12.63 -7.01 0.68
C ILE A 19 -11.87 -7.06 -0.66
N GLY A 20 -12.53 -7.56 -1.71
CA GLY A 20 -11.97 -7.64 -3.05
C GLY A 20 -11.49 -6.29 -3.58
N VAL A 21 -10.47 -6.34 -4.44
CA VAL A 21 -9.94 -5.14 -5.09
C VAL A 21 -10.91 -4.60 -6.14
N LYS A 22 -11.13 -3.29 -6.14
CA LYS A 22 -12.05 -2.62 -7.09
C LYS A 22 -11.62 -2.76 -8.55
N LYS A 23 -10.32 -2.82 -8.80
CA LYS A 23 -9.71 -2.91 -10.14
C LYS A 23 -8.65 -4.02 -10.14
N PRO A 24 -9.03 -5.30 -10.20
CA PRO A 24 -8.09 -6.41 -10.12
C PRO A 24 -7.07 -6.37 -11.26
N ALA A 25 -5.86 -6.86 -10.98
CA ALA A 25 -4.86 -7.10 -12.00
C ALA A 25 -5.07 -8.46 -12.67
N LEU A 26 -5.05 -8.47 -14.00
CA LEU A 26 -5.35 -9.63 -14.83
C LEU A 26 -4.33 -9.73 -15.96
N VAL A 27 -3.85 -10.94 -16.22
CA VAL A 27 -3.07 -11.20 -17.43
C VAL A 27 -3.95 -11.02 -18.65
N GLN A 28 -3.49 -10.20 -19.59
CA GLN A 28 -4.18 -9.81 -20.82
C GLN A 28 -3.18 -9.72 -21.99
N PRO A 29 -3.63 -9.81 -23.25
CA PRO A 29 -2.77 -9.68 -24.43
C PRO A 29 -2.39 -8.21 -24.69
N VAL A 30 -1.62 -7.64 -23.77
CA VAL A 30 -1.13 -6.25 -23.82
C VAL A 30 0.40 -6.25 -23.76
N THR A 31 1.04 -5.20 -24.29
CA THR A 31 2.52 -5.08 -24.33
C THR A 31 3.10 -4.35 -23.12
N ARG A 32 2.27 -3.60 -22.39
CA ARG A 32 2.63 -2.92 -21.15
C ARG A 32 1.49 -2.98 -20.14
N ILE A 33 1.81 -2.75 -18.87
CA ILE A 33 0.79 -2.64 -17.82
C ILE A 33 -0.04 -1.38 -18.10
N GLU A 34 -1.36 -1.54 -18.19
CA GLU A 34 -2.27 -0.44 -18.46
C GLU A 34 -3.57 -0.55 -17.67
N ARG A 35 -4.13 0.61 -17.33
CA ARG A 35 -5.42 0.70 -16.63
C ARG A 35 -6.53 0.67 -17.68
N ILE A 36 -7.34 -0.37 -17.67
CA ILE A 36 -8.54 -0.51 -18.50
C ILE A 36 -9.80 -0.31 -17.65
N LYS A 37 -10.97 -0.27 -18.29
CA LYS A 37 -12.25 -0.08 -17.59
C LYS A 37 -12.48 -1.24 -16.60
N GLY A 38 -12.26 -0.97 -15.32
CA GLY A 38 -12.51 -1.92 -14.22
C GLY A 38 -11.37 -2.87 -13.87
N ALA A 39 -10.19 -2.79 -14.52
CA ALA A 39 -9.07 -3.69 -14.23
C ALA A 39 -7.71 -3.07 -14.56
N LEU A 40 -6.64 -3.71 -14.09
CA LEU A 40 -5.28 -3.48 -14.54
C LEU A 40 -4.88 -4.62 -15.48
N ALA A 41 -4.68 -4.33 -16.76
CA ALA A 41 -4.22 -5.30 -17.73
C ALA A 41 -2.71 -5.48 -17.61
N VAL A 42 -2.26 -6.73 -17.51
CA VAL A 42 -0.86 -7.10 -17.26
C VAL A 42 -0.36 -7.99 -18.41
N PRO A 43 0.76 -7.65 -19.08
CA PRO A 43 1.39 -8.54 -20.03
C PRO A 43 1.84 -9.85 -19.38
N HIS A 44 1.74 -10.97 -20.09
CA HIS A 44 2.23 -12.26 -19.60
C HIS A 44 3.72 -12.22 -19.20
N ALA A 45 4.53 -11.46 -19.94
CA ALA A 45 5.98 -11.38 -19.71
C ALA A 45 6.40 -10.74 -18.37
N VAL A 46 5.50 -10.01 -17.71
CA VAL A 46 5.79 -9.33 -16.43
C VAL A 46 4.87 -9.79 -15.30
N ALA A 47 4.00 -10.76 -15.57
CA ALA A 47 3.15 -11.35 -14.56
C ALA A 47 4.00 -12.26 -13.67
N PRO A 48 3.95 -12.10 -12.33
CA PRO A 48 4.51 -13.06 -11.40
C PRO A 48 3.95 -14.47 -11.63
N GLU A 49 4.77 -15.48 -11.35
CA GLU A 49 4.32 -16.86 -11.32
C GLU A 49 3.31 -17.08 -10.19
N ALA A 50 2.30 -17.93 -10.43
CA ALA A 50 1.18 -18.11 -9.49
C ALA A 50 1.62 -18.57 -8.08
N GLY A 51 2.74 -19.28 -7.96
CA GLY A 51 3.29 -19.70 -6.66
C GLY A 51 4.15 -18.65 -5.95
N ASP A 52 4.56 -17.58 -6.64
CA ASP A 52 5.47 -16.58 -6.08
C ASP A 52 4.71 -15.44 -5.39
N PHE A 53 4.20 -15.73 -4.19
CA PHE A 53 3.42 -14.77 -3.42
C PHE A 53 4.19 -13.48 -3.09
N LEU A 54 5.52 -13.56 -2.91
CA LEU A 54 6.34 -12.37 -2.66
C LEU A 54 6.36 -11.47 -3.90
N ALA A 55 6.56 -12.02 -5.09
CA ALA A 55 6.50 -11.25 -6.33
C ALA A 55 5.10 -10.65 -6.56
N HIS A 56 4.03 -11.37 -6.23
CA HIS A 56 2.67 -10.82 -6.26
C HIS A 56 2.48 -9.64 -5.29
N ILE A 57 3.02 -9.70 -4.07
CA ILE A 57 2.97 -8.58 -3.11
C ILE A 57 3.74 -7.36 -3.63
N ILE A 58 4.95 -7.56 -4.15
CA ILE A 58 5.78 -6.48 -4.70
C ILE A 58 5.09 -5.85 -5.92
N PHE A 59 4.55 -6.67 -6.81
CA PHE A 59 3.75 -6.22 -7.94
C PHE A 59 2.58 -5.35 -7.49
N ALA A 60 1.81 -5.83 -6.50
CA ALA A 60 0.64 -5.15 -6.00
C ALA A 60 1.01 -3.79 -5.39
N LEU A 61 2.05 -3.72 -4.56
CA LEU A 61 2.54 -2.45 -4.02
C LEU A 61 2.95 -1.45 -5.11
N LYS A 62 3.55 -1.92 -6.19
CA LYS A 62 4.03 -1.09 -7.30
C LYS A 62 2.92 -0.57 -8.20
N HIS A 63 1.90 -1.38 -8.49
CA HIS A 63 0.91 -1.07 -9.51
C HIS A 63 -0.51 -0.86 -8.96
N GLU A 64 -0.86 -1.62 -7.93
CA GLU A 64 -2.16 -1.58 -7.25
C GLU A 64 -2.15 -0.76 -5.97
N GLY A 65 -0.98 -0.33 -5.49
CA GLY A 65 -0.82 0.54 -4.32
C GLY A 65 -0.86 -0.20 -2.98
N VAL A 66 -0.95 0.55 -1.88
CA VAL A 66 -1.00 -0.02 -0.53
C VAL A 66 -2.42 -0.42 -0.18
N ASN A 67 -2.63 -1.70 0.16
CA ASN A 67 -3.85 -2.19 0.78
C ASN A 67 -3.51 -2.92 2.09
N LEU A 68 -3.59 -2.21 3.21
CA LEU A 68 -3.20 -2.74 4.50
C LEU A 68 -4.05 -3.94 4.95
N SER A 69 -5.34 -3.99 4.57
CA SER A 69 -6.21 -5.13 4.94
C SER A 69 -5.74 -6.44 4.32
N ILE A 70 -5.28 -6.40 3.07
CA ILE A 70 -4.74 -7.57 2.38
C ILE A 70 -3.33 -7.87 2.88
N LEU A 71 -2.47 -6.86 2.95
CA LEU A 71 -1.08 -7.00 3.37
C LEU A 71 -0.95 -7.55 4.80
N ALA A 72 -1.79 -7.09 5.73
CA ALA A 72 -1.81 -7.58 7.11
C ALA A 72 -2.16 -9.07 7.23
N GLN A 73 -2.92 -9.63 6.28
CA GLN A 73 -3.28 -11.05 6.26
C GLN A 73 -2.30 -11.90 5.44
N ALA A 74 -1.71 -11.31 4.39
CA ALA A 74 -0.81 -12.00 3.48
C ALA A 74 0.61 -12.11 4.04
N LEU A 75 1.18 -10.99 4.52
CA LEU A 75 2.59 -10.93 4.92
C LEU A 75 2.97 -11.93 6.02
N PRO A 76 2.20 -12.13 7.10
CA PRO A 76 2.54 -13.12 8.12
C PRO A 76 2.67 -14.56 7.61
N ARG A 77 2.17 -14.86 6.40
CA ARG A 77 2.26 -16.19 5.77
C ARG A 77 3.44 -16.32 4.81
N ILE A 78 4.20 -15.26 4.59
CA ILE A 78 5.44 -15.29 3.83
C ILE A 78 6.57 -15.66 4.79
N GLU A 79 7.39 -16.63 4.40
CA GLU A 79 8.55 -17.03 5.17
C GLU A 79 9.56 -15.88 5.25
N GLY A 80 9.99 -15.53 6.46
CA GLY A 80 10.92 -14.43 6.68
C GLY A 80 12.24 -14.60 5.94
N GLN A 81 12.71 -15.84 5.78
CA GLN A 81 13.94 -16.14 5.05
C GLN A 81 13.89 -15.69 3.58
N LEU A 82 12.75 -15.88 2.89
CA LEU A 82 12.58 -15.40 1.52
C LEU A 82 12.70 -13.86 1.43
N LEU A 83 12.22 -13.15 2.45
CA LEU A 83 12.35 -11.69 2.52
C LEU A 83 13.80 -11.26 2.76
N VAL A 84 14.51 -11.96 3.65
CA VAL A 84 15.94 -11.71 3.92
C VAL A 84 16.77 -11.95 2.66
N GLU A 85 16.54 -13.04 1.93
CA GLU A 85 17.22 -13.34 0.67
C GLU A 85 16.94 -12.25 -0.37
N ALA A 86 15.68 -11.86 -0.55
CA ALA A 86 15.28 -10.85 -1.52
C ALA A 86 15.88 -9.46 -1.21
N ILE A 87 15.80 -9.00 0.05
CA ILE A 87 16.37 -7.69 0.42
C ILE A 87 17.89 -7.69 0.39
N THR A 88 18.55 -8.83 0.65
CA THR A 88 20.01 -8.96 0.52
C THR A 88 20.46 -8.78 -0.94
N GLN A 89 19.71 -9.34 -1.90
CA GLN A 89 20.00 -9.19 -3.33
C GLN A 89 19.69 -7.76 -3.84
N SER A 90 18.68 -7.10 -3.28
CA SER A 90 18.22 -5.78 -3.72
C SER A 90 18.04 -4.78 -2.57
N PRO A 91 19.11 -4.43 -1.84
CA PRO A 91 19.02 -3.67 -0.59
C PRO A 91 18.52 -2.24 -0.76
N SER A 92 18.60 -1.69 -1.98
CA SER A 92 18.09 -0.35 -2.32
C SER A 92 16.62 -0.32 -2.70
N SER A 93 15.98 -1.48 -2.91
CA SER A 93 14.60 -1.57 -3.37
C SER A 93 13.64 -0.99 -2.34
N GLY A 94 12.99 0.12 -2.71
CA GLY A 94 11.98 0.77 -1.87
C GLY A 94 10.80 -0.15 -1.57
N TYR A 95 10.39 -0.98 -2.55
CA TYR A 95 9.27 -1.91 -2.36
C TYR A 95 9.62 -3.05 -1.41
N LEU A 96 10.80 -3.67 -1.55
CA LEU A 96 11.23 -4.71 -0.60
C LEU A 96 11.36 -4.15 0.82
N ARG A 97 11.91 -2.93 0.98
CA ARG A 97 11.98 -2.28 2.29
C ARG A 97 10.60 -2.03 2.90
N LYS A 98 9.60 -1.64 2.10
CA LYS A 98 8.19 -1.55 2.55
C LYS A 98 7.65 -2.92 2.96
N VAL A 99 7.92 -3.96 2.18
CA VAL A 99 7.49 -5.34 2.48
C VAL A 99 8.09 -5.82 3.79
N CYS A 100 9.41 -5.71 3.98
CA CYS A 100 10.10 -6.09 5.21
C CYS A 100 9.57 -5.32 6.43
N PHE A 101 9.40 -3.99 6.28
CA PHE A 101 8.82 -3.15 7.34
C PHE A 101 7.42 -3.61 7.75
N LEU A 102 6.52 -3.81 6.78
CA LEU A 102 5.16 -4.25 7.06
C LEU A 102 5.13 -5.69 7.59
N TRP A 103 6.00 -6.56 7.10
CA TRP A 103 6.10 -7.94 7.57
C TRP A 103 6.48 -8.00 9.04
N GLU A 104 7.50 -7.26 9.48
CA GLU A 104 7.89 -7.23 10.89
C GLU A 104 6.75 -6.71 11.78
N VAL A 105 6.00 -5.72 11.29
CA VAL A 105 4.85 -5.17 12.03
C VAL A 105 3.71 -6.17 12.15
N TYR A 106 3.34 -6.86 11.07
CA TYR A 106 2.16 -7.75 11.08
C TYR A 106 2.45 -9.17 11.56
N SER A 107 3.68 -9.64 11.43
CA SER A 107 4.11 -10.93 12.02
C SER A 107 4.42 -10.80 13.51
N GLY A 108 4.78 -9.61 13.98
CA GLY A 108 5.28 -9.40 15.34
C GLY A 108 6.69 -9.96 15.56
N ALA A 109 7.39 -10.37 14.50
CA ALA A 109 8.74 -10.92 14.53
C ALA A 109 9.72 -9.97 13.82
N LEU A 110 11.01 -10.07 14.16
CA LEU A 110 12.07 -9.37 13.45
C LEU A 110 12.69 -10.29 12.41
N LEU A 111 12.98 -9.76 11.22
CA LEU A 111 13.74 -10.50 10.22
C LEU A 111 15.19 -10.64 10.68
N ASP A 112 15.78 -11.81 10.47
CA ASP A 112 17.22 -12.03 10.69
C ASP A 112 18.05 -11.37 9.57
N TYR A 113 17.98 -10.04 9.54
CA TYR A 113 18.71 -9.17 8.62
C TYR A 113 19.56 -8.22 9.45
N THR A 114 20.86 -8.47 9.44
CA THR A 114 21.89 -7.76 10.23
C THR A 114 22.51 -6.60 9.45
N ASP A 115 22.44 -6.65 8.13
CA ASP A 115 22.87 -5.58 7.24
C ASP A 115 21.94 -4.36 7.30
N LYS A 116 22.37 -3.26 6.67
CA LYS A 116 21.58 -2.04 6.55
C LYS A 116 21.02 -1.91 5.14
N PRO A 117 19.69 -1.74 4.97
CA PRO A 117 19.12 -1.45 3.68
C PRO A 117 19.69 -0.14 3.12
N ARG A 118 19.84 -0.07 1.80
CA ARG A 118 20.47 1.04 1.08
C ARG A 118 19.42 1.96 0.45
N GLY A 119 19.90 3.09 -0.11
CA GLY A 119 19.06 4.02 -0.86
C GLY A 119 18.31 5.04 0.01
N PRO A 120 17.58 5.97 -0.63
CA PRO A 120 16.90 7.06 0.05
C PRO A 120 15.74 6.56 0.92
N GLY A 121 15.25 7.43 1.81
CA GLY A 121 14.00 7.17 2.52
C GLY A 121 12.84 7.01 1.55
N VAL A 122 11.90 6.11 1.85
CA VAL A 122 10.68 5.92 1.04
C VAL A 122 9.43 6.07 1.89
N LEU A 123 8.43 6.80 1.38
CA LEU A 123 7.12 6.89 2.01
C LEU A 123 6.35 5.58 1.83
N LEU A 124 5.67 5.10 2.86
CA LEU A 124 4.82 3.91 2.75
C LEU A 124 3.69 4.15 1.74
N PHE A 125 2.92 5.22 1.97
CA PHE A 125 1.85 5.68 1.10
C PHE A 125 2.37 6.77 0.16
N ASP A 126 2.03 6.66 -1.12
CA ASP A 126 2.29 7.71 -2.10
C ASP A 126 1.34 8.90 -1.88
N PRO A 127 1.83 10.11 -1.53
CA PRO A 127 0.98 11.28 -1.28
C PRO A 127 0.17 11.76 -2.49
N GLU A 128 0.59 11.42 -3.71
CA GLU A 128 -0.17 11.73 -4.93
C GLU A 128 -1.40 10.81 -5.04
N ARG A 129 -1.31 9.60 -4.48
CA ARG A 129 -2.38 8.61 -4.54
C ARG A 129 -3.25 8.56 -3.29
N TYR A 130 -2.72 8.91 -2.13
CA TYR A 130 -3.39 8.78 -0.84
C TYR A 130 -3.43 10.10 -0.07
N ILE A 131 -4.45 10.25 0.77
CA ILE A 131 -4.42 11.25 1.85
C ILE A 131 -3.47 10.74 2.92
N THR A 132 -2.48 11.56 3.27
CA THR A 132 -1.39 11.20 4.17
C THR A 132 -1.32 12.12 5.38
N GLY A 133 -0.83 11.60 6.49
CA GLY A 133 -0.56 12.37 7.71
C GLY A 133 0.92 12.75 7.86
N PRO A 134 1.30 13.25 9.03
CA PRO A 134 2.70 13.41 9.42
C PRO A 134 3.47 12.09 9.28
N SER A 135 4.75 12.18 8.88
CA SER A 135 5.59 11.00 8.64
C SER A 135 6.39 10.61 9.88
N VAL A 136 6.37 9.32 10.22
CA VAL A 136 7.22 8.72 11.26
C VAL A 136 8.21 7.75 10.60
N ARG A 137 9.51 8.04 10.73
CA ARG A 137 10.59 7.25 10.13
C ARG A 137 10.81 5.95 10.90
N ASN A 138 10.72 4.81 10.21
CA ASN A 138 11.37 3.58 10.61
C ASN A 138 12.81 3.58 10.08
N ASN A 139 13.80 3.68 10.98
CA ASN A 139 15.21 3.77 10.60
C ASN A 139 15.78 2.45 10.06
N ARG A 140 15.31 1.30 10.58
CA ARG A 140 15.78 -0.04 10.18
C ARG A 140 15.56 -0.27 8.69
N TRP A 141 14.35 0.03 8.20
CA TRP A 141 13.99 -0.17 6.79
C TRP A 141 14.04 1.11 5.97
N ARG A 142 14.33 2.26 6.59
CA ARG A 142 14.29 3.59 5.97
C ARG A 142 12.95 3.83 5.26
N VAL A 143 11.86 3.43 5.91
CA VAL A 143 10.48 3.61 5.45
C VAL A 143 9.81 4.65 6.34
N ASP A 144 9.18 5.64 5.72
CA ASP A 144 8.41 6.66 6.42
C ASP A 144 6.94 6.25 6.44
N PHE A 145 6.43 5.92 7.62
CA PHE A 145 5.00 5.71 7.81
C PHE A 145 4.30 7.07 7.83
N ASN A 146 3.57 7.38 6.75
CA ASN A 146 2.82 8.62 6.55
C ASN A 146 1.30 8.38 6.48
N GLY A 147 0.83 7.30 7.10
CA GLY A 147 -0.60 6.94 7.12
C GLY A 147 -1.40 7.78 8.12
N LEU A 148 -2.73 7.64 8.05
CA LEU A 148 -3.67 8.29 8.98
C LEU A 148 -3.91 7.39 10.19
N GLY A 149 -3.20 7.65 11.30
CA GLY A 149 -3.30 6.88 12.55
C GLY A 149 -2.02 6.08 12.82
N THR A 150 -2.16 4.79 13.10
CA THR A 150 -1.04 3.85 13.32
C THR A 150 -1.21 2.62 12.44
N LEU A 151 -0.18 1.79 12.22
CA LEU A 151 -0.33 0.59 11.38
C LEU A 151 -1.40 -0.41 11.87
N GLN A 152 -1.70 -0.42 13.17
CA GLN A 152 -2.77 -1.22 13.77
C GLN A 152 -4.16 -0.59 13.57
N TYR A 153 -4.22 0.73 13.38
CA TYR A 153 -5.46 1.48 13.20
C TYR A 153 -5.24 2.60 12.17
N CYS A 154 -5.01 2.21 10.91
CA CYS A 154 -4.73 3.14 9.81
C CYS A 154 -5.90 3.18 8.84
N ALA A 155 -6.52 4.35 8.71
CA ALA A 155 -7.41 4.59 7.57
C ALA A 155 -6.56 4.76 6.30
N THR A 156 -6.93 4.06 5.22
CA THR A 156 -6.32 4.25 3.90
C THR A 156 -7.34 4.92 2.99
N VAL A 157 -7.07 6.16 2.61
CA VAL A 157 -7.98 6.98 1.80
C VAL A 157 -7.28 7.35 0.50
N GLU A 158 -7.79 6.86 -0.63
CA GLU A 158 -7.28 7.25 -1.95
C GLU A 158 -7.75 8.65 -2.32
N ARG A 159 -6.88 9.42 -2.99
CA ARG A 159 -7.23 10.68 -3.64
C ARG A 159 -8.02 10.38 -4.90
N THR A 160 -9.33 10.54 -4.82
CA THR A 160 -10.22 10.55 -5.99
C THR A 160 -10.63 11.98 -6.31
N PRO A 161 -11.09 12.26 -7.55
CA PRO A 161 -11.62 13.59 -7.89
C PRO A 161 -12.70 14.06 -6.92
N GLU A 162 -13.56 13.15 -6.46
CA GLU A 162 -14.62 13.44 -5.51
C GLU A 162 -14.07 13.78 -4.12
N VAL A 163 -13.10 13.01 -3.61
CA VAL A 163 -12.44 13.30 -2.32
C VAL A 163 -11.69 14.64 -2.40
N GLN A 164 -11.00 14.90 -3.51
CA GLN A 164 -10.26 16.12 -3.71
C GLN A 164 -11.18 17.35 -3.74
N ALA A 165 -12.30 17.28 -4.48
CA ALA A 165 -13.30 18.34 -4.50
C ALA A 165 -13.92 18.62 -3.12
N LEU A 166 -14.16 17.57 -2.32
CA LEU A 166 -14.68 17.72 -0.95
C LEU A 166 -13.65 18.34 0.00
N LEU A 167 -12.36 18.04 -0.16
CA LEU A 167 -11.29 18.67 0.61
C LEU A 167 -11.15 20.15 0.25
N GLU A 168 -11.23 20.49 -1.03
CA GLU A 168 -11.21 21.87 -1.53
C GLU A 168 -12.45 22.67 -1.11
N TYR A 169 -13.59 21.99 -0.95
CA TYR A 169 -14.80 22.62 -0.41
C TYR A 169 -14.63 23.10 1.05
N ASP A 170 -13.63 22.59 1.79
CA ASP A 170 -13.28 22.97 3.16
C ASP A 170 -14.49 23.11 4.10
N ILE A 171 -15.27 22.02 4.20
CA ILE A 171 -16.50 22.01 5.01
C ILE A 171 -16.24 22.43 6.47
N LEU A 172 -15.06 22.08 7.02
CA LEU A 172 -14.70 22.42 8.39
C LEU A 172 -14.35 23.90 8.54
N GLY A 173 -13.58 24.49 7.61
CA GLY A 173 -13.33 25.93 7.59
C GLY A 173 -14.63 26.72 7.46
N ARG A 174 -15.48 26.35 6.50
CA ARG A 174 -16.79 27.00 6.28
C ARG A 174 -17.71 26.90 7.49
N SER A 175 -17.74 25.75 8.17
CA SER A 175 -18.52 25.58 9.40
C SER A 175 -18.01 26.47 10.53
N LYS A 176 -16.69 26.60 10.68
CA LYS A 176 -16.08 27.51 11.68
C LYS A 176 -16.42 28.97 11.37
N GLU A 177 -16.39 29.37 10.10
CA GLU A 177 -16.76 30.73 9.68
C GLU A 177 -18.24 31.04 9.95
N PHE A 178 -19.14 30.09 9.65
CA PHE A 178 -20.56 30.22 9.93
C PHE A 178 -20.82 30.42 11.43
N ILE A 179 -20.25 29.55 12.28
CA ILE A 179 -20.38 29.65 13.75
C ILE A 179 -19.83 30.99 14.25
N ARG A 180 -18.69 31.45 13.72
CA ARG A 180 -18.10 32.74 14.09
C ARG A 180 -19.02 33.91 13.78
N PHE A 181 -19.67 33.90 12.61
CA PHE A 181 -20.58 34.96 12.19
C PHE A 181 -21.87 35.02 13.05
N HIS A 182 -22.27 33.90 13.64
CA HIS A 182 -23.54 33.78 14.39
C HIS A 182 -23.35 33.71 15.92
N ARG A 183 -22.12 33.91 16.43
CA ARG A 183 -21.93 34.22 17.86
C ARG A 183 -22.32 35.67 18.10
N THR A 184 -23.48 35.90 18.71
CA THR A 184 -23.80 37.18 19.36
C THR A 184 -22.73 37.50 20.42
N PRO A 185 -22.28 38.76 20.55
CA PRO A 185 -21.41 39.14 21.64
C PRO A 185 -22.18 38.94 22.96
N THR A 186 -21.72 38.03 23.80
CA THR A 186 -22.09 38.02 25.22
C THR A 186 -21.47 39.28 25.85
N GLU A 187 -22.33 40.17 26.33
CA GLU A 187 -22.00 41.31 27.23
C GLU A 187 -21.29 40.85 28.51
#